data_AF-A0A2I0NW63-F1
#
_entry.id   AF-A0A2I0NW63-F1
#
_cell.length_a   1.000
_cell.length_b   1.000
_cell.length_c   1.000
_cell.angle_alpha   90.00
_cell.angle_beta   90.00
_cell.angle_gamma   90.00
#
_symmetry.space_group_name_H-M   'P 1'
#
loop_
_entity.id
_entity.type
_entity.pdbx_description
1 polymer ?
#
loop_
_entity_poly.entity_id
_entity_poly.type
_entity_poly.pdbx_seq_one_letter_code
_entity_poly.pdbx_strand_id
1 'polypeptide(L)'
;MTDLLSLITDLQAPTVKNRQIAARELGKSGNLSAIEPLSAALSDPHPMVRGEIVQALGRLGDSDAVPALITALADSEPTVRCAANFTCR
;
A
#
# COMPACT_ATOMS: atom_id res chain seq x y z
N MET A 1 3.77 5.05 -20.42
CA MET A 1 4.63 4.11 -19.67
C MET A 1 5.05 4.84 -18.42
N THR A 2 4.28 4.70 -17.33
CA THR A 2 4.60 5.35 -16.05
C THR A 2 5.70 4.56 -15.38
N ASP A 3 6.83 5.20 -15.09
CA ASP A 3 7.98 4.56 -14.48
C ASP A 3 7.70 4.18 -13.02
N LEU A 4 8.11 2.97 -12.61
CA LEU A 4 7.98 2.47 -11.23
C LEU A 4 8.58 3.45 -10.21
N LEU A 5 9.71 4.06 -10.55
CA LEU A 5 10.40 5.05 -9.71
C LEU A 5 9.57 6.32 -9.51
N SER A 6 8.80 6.74 -10.52
CA SER A 6 7.89 7.88 -10.39
C SER A 6 6.78 7.55 -9.39
N LEU A 7 6.18 6.36 -9.50
CA LEU A 7 5.12 5.95 -8.59
C LEU A 7 5.62 5.79 -7.15
N ILE A 8 6.83 5.28 -6.94
CA ILE A 8 7.45 5.21 -5.61
C ILE A 8 7.63 6.62 -5.04
N THR A 9 8.05 7.59 -5.86
CA THR A 9 8.19 8.98 -5.43
C THR A 9 6.84 9.61 -5.08
N ASP A 10 5.80 9.28 -5.85
CA ASP A 10 4.44 9.80 -5.64
C ASP A 10 3.78 9.28 -4.35
N LEU A 11 4.31 8.22 -3.72
CA LEU A 11 3.90 7.81 -2.36
C LEU A 11 4.21 8.89 -1.31
N GLN A 12 5.07 9.86 -1.58
CA GLN A 12 5.36 10.99 -0.69
C GLN A 12 4.76 12.30 -1.19
N ALA A 13 3.88 12.25 -2.19
CA ALA A 13 3.26 13.44 -2.75
C ALA A 13 2.46 14.23 -1.69
N PRO A 14 2.43 15.58 -1.78
CA PRO A 14 1.76 16.42 -0.80
C PRO A 14 0.25 16.15 -0.74
N THR A 15 -0.35 15.73 -1.86
CA THR A 15 -1.79 15.45 -1.92
C THR A 15 -2.07 13.98 -1.59
N VAL A 16 -3.04 13.77 -0.70
CA VAL A 16 -3.57 12.45 -0.35
C VAL A 16 -3.95 11.66 -1.60
N LYS A 17 -4.60 12.33 -2.55
CA LYS A 17 -5.06 11.72 -3.80
C LYS A 17 -3.92 11.15 -4.64
N ASN A 18 -2.78 11.84 -4.74
CA ASN A 18 -1.65 11.34 -5.52
C ASN A 18 -1.02 10.12 -4.87
N ARG A 19 -0.87 10.14 -3.53
CA ARG A 19 -0.35 8.98 -2.78
C ARG A 19 -1.25 7.74 -2.94
N GLN A 20 -2.57 7.92 -2.94
CA GLN A 20 -3.51 6.84 -3.19
C GLN A 20 -3.40 6.28 -4.62
N ILE A 21 -3.30 7.17 -5.61
CA ILE A 21 -3.13 6.76 -7.01
C ILE A 21 -1.82 5.98 -7.15
N ALA A 22 -0.74 6.48 -6.56
CA ALA A 22 0.56 5.82 -6.56
C ALA A 22 0.47 4.41 -5.96
N ALA A 23 -0.08 4.26 -4.76
CA ALA A 23 -0.25 2.97 -4.11
C ALA A 23 -1.07 2.00 -4.97
N ARG A 24 -2.19 2.46 -5.53
CA ARG A 24 -3.04 1.65 -6.40
C ARG A 24 -2.33 1.19 -7.67
N GLU A 25 -1.61 2.08 -8.35
CA GLU A 25 -0.88 1.74 -9.57
C GLU A 25 0.29 0.80 -9.29
N LEU A 26 1.00 0.98 -8.17
CA LEU A 26 2.03 0.04 -7.71
C LEU A 26 1.47 -1.36 -7.47
N GLY A 27 0.34 -1.48 -6.77
CA GLY A 27 -0.31 -2.78 -6.56
C GLY A 27 -0.80 -3.44 -7.86
N LYS A 28 -1.27 -2.65 -8.84
CA LYS A 28 -1.66 -3.17 -10.17
C LYS A 28 -0.47 -3.55 -11.03
N SER A 29 0.70 -2.94 -10.81
CA SER A 29 1.89 -3.19 -11.62
C SER A 29 2.36 -4.64 -11.53
N GLY A 30 2.04 -5.35 -10.43
CA GLY A 30 2.53 -6.70 -10.16
C GLY A 30 4.03 -6.74 -9.87
N ASN A 31 4.70 -5.60 -9.76
CA ASN A 31 6.13 -5.55 -9.50
C ASN A 31 6.40 -5.69 -8.01
N LEU A 32 6.98 -6.82 -7.63
CA LEU A 32 7.33 -7.15 -6.25
C LEU A 32 8.35 -6.16 -5.64
N SER A 33 9.12 -5.46 -6.47
CA SER A 33 10.02 -4.39 -6.00
C SER A 33 9.27 -3.22 -5.34
N ALA A 34 7.94 -3.13 -5.53
CA ALA A 34 7.10 -2.14 -4.86
C ALA A 34 6.74 -2.51 -3.42
N ILE A 35 6.98 -3.75 -2.97
CA ILE A 35 6.58 -4.22 -1.63
C ILE A 35 7.28 -3.42 -0.54
N GLU A 36 8.59 -3.24 -0.62
CA GLU A 36 9.36 -2.46 0.37
C GLU A 36 8.88 -0.98 0.43
N PRO A 37 8.78 -0.24 -0.69
CA PRO A 37 8.24 1.11 -0.71
C PRO A 37 6.82 1.22 -0.14
N LEU A 38 5.93 0.30 -0.52
CA LEU A 38 4.56 0.26 -0.02
C LEU A 38 4.53 -0.02 1.48
N SER A 39 5.34 -0.96 1.96
CA SER A 39 5.43 -1.30 3.38
C SER A 39 5.92 -0.11 4.21
N ALA A 40 6.92 0.64 3.72
CA ALA A 40 7.36 1.88 4.36
C ALA A 40 6.27 2.96 4.38
N ALA A 41 5.42 3.01 3.35
CA ALA A 41 4.33 3.98 3.28
C ALA A 41 3.14 3.66 4.20
N LEU A 42 3.09 2.49 4.86
CA LEU A 42 2.06 2.18 5.87
C LEU A 42 2.07 3.14 7.07
N SER A 43 3.11 3.94 7.26
CA SER A 43 3.13 5.01 8.25
C SER A 43 2.43 6.31 7.79
N ASP A 44 1.71 6.30 6.65
CA ASP A 44 1.03 7.51 6.16
C ASP A 44 0.03 8.05 7.21
N PRO A 45 0.03 9.37 7.46
CA PRO A 45 -0.88 9.96 8.43
C PRO A 45 -2.36 9.77 8.03
N HIS A 46 -2.64 9.62 6.73
CA HIS A 46 -4.00 9.55 6.24
C HIS A 46 -4.50 8.09 6.17
N PRO A 47 -5.56 7.73 6.91
CA PRO A 47 -6.07 6.35 6.96
C PRO A 47 -6.47 5.80 5.59
N MET A 48 -7.09 6.63 4.74
CA MET A 48 -7.46 6.19 3.39
C MET A 48 -6.26 5.88 2.48
N VAL A 49 -5.07 6.43 2.77
CA VAL A 49 -3.85 6.09 2.03
C VAL A 49 -3.32 4.75 2.53
N ARG A 50 -3.25 4.57 3.86
CA ARG A 50 -2.86 3.30 4.47
C ARG A 50 -3.74 2.14 3.97
N GLY A 51 -5.06 2.33 3.93
CA GLY A 51 -5.99 1.32 3.41
C GLY A 51 -5.74 0.94 1.94
N GLU A 52 -5.32 1.89 1.09
CA GLU A 52 -4.95 1.57 -0.29
C GLU A 52 -3.58 0.90 -0.41
N ILE A 53 -2.64 1.25 0.45
CA ILE A 53 -1.34 0.57 0.53
C ILE A 53 -1.52 -0.90 0.93
N VAL A 54 -2.37 -1.18 1.92
CA VAL A 54 -2.72 -2.54 2.33
C VAL A 54 -3.36 -3.32 1.18
N GLN A 55 -4.30 -2.71 0.46
CA GLN A 55 -4.88 -3.32 -0.73
C GLN A 55 -3.84 -3.56 -1.84
N ALA A 56 -2.90 -2.64 -2.04
CA ALA A 56 -1.85 -2.79 -3.03
C ALA A 56 -0.92 -3.96 -2.69
N LEU A 57 -0.46 -4.03 -1.43
CA LEU A 57 0.33 -5.15 -0.91
C LEU A 57 -0.40 -6.50 -1.08
N GLY A 58 -1.69 -6.54 -0.74
CA GLY A 58 -2.52 -7.72 -0.95
C GLY A 58 -2.65 -8.15 -2.42
N ARG A 59 -2.73 -7.19 -3.35
CA ARG A 59 -2.78 -7.46 -4.80
C ARG A 59 -1.47 -8.01 -5.35
N LEU A 60 -0.33 -7.61 -4.79
CA LEU A 60 0.97 -8.17 -5.17
C LEU A 60 1.08 -9.64 -4.76
N GLY A 61 0.38 -10.04 -3.69
CA GLY A 61 0.14 -11.46 -3.35
C GLY A 61 1.39 -12.24 -2.95
N ASP A 62 2.46 -11.54 -2.60
CA ASP A 62 3.75 -12.14 -2.24
C ASP A 62 3.90 -12.30 -0.72
N SER A 63 4.61 -13.34 -0.30
CA SER A 63 4.90 -13.61 1.11
C SER A 63 5.66 -12.49 1.79
N ASP A 64 6.44 -11.71 1.05
CA ASP A 64 7.22 -10.58 1.57
C ASP A 64 6.32 -9.44 2.08
N ALA A 65 5.05 -9.38 1.62
CA ALA A 65 4.08 -8.41 2.10
C ALA A 65 3.41 -8.83 3.43
N VAL A 66 3.54 -10.09 3.86
CA VAL A 66 2.86 -10.63 5.04
C VAL A 66 3.17 -9.85 6.34
N PRO A 67 4.43 -9.50 6.65
CA PRO A 67 4.73 -8.71 7.86
C PRO A 67 4.05 -7.34 7.86
N ALA A 68 3.96 -6.71 6.70
CA ALA A 68 3.31 -5.42 6.52
C ALA A 68 1.78 -5.53 6.70
N LEU A 69 1.16 -6.59 6.16
CA LEU A 69 -0.26 -6.88 6.35
C LEU A 69 -0.61 -7.20 7.82
N ILE A 70 0.26 -7.94 8.52
CA ILE A 70 0.10 -8.20 9.97
C ILE A 70 0.11 -6.88 10.75
N THR A 71 1.01 -5.96 10.40
CA THR A 71 1.06 -4.63 11.03
C THR A 71 -0.24 -3.86 10.81
N ALA A 72 -0.80 -3.92 9.59
CA ALA A 72 -2.05 -3.27 9.25
C ALA A 72 -3.29 -3.83 9.98
N LEU A 73 -3.27 -5.09 10.41
CA LEU A 73 -4.33 -5.66 11.26
C LEU A 73 -4.39 -5.00 12.65
N ALA A 74 -3.31 -4.38 13.09
CA ALA A 74 -3.24 -3.62 14.35
C ALA A 74 -3.46 -2.11 14.17
N ASP A 75 -3.83 -1.64 12.96
CA ASP A 75 -4.04 -0.22 12.70
C ASP A 75 -5.18 0.36 13.56
N SER A 76 -5.03 1.61 13.99
CA SER A 76 -6.03 2.31 14.80
C SER A 76 -7.34 2.50 14.03
N GLU A 77 -7.26 2.64 12.72
CA GLU A 77 -8.40 2.87 11.84
C GLU A 77 -9.09 1.54 11.47
N PRO A 78 -10.40 1.38 11.77
CA PRO A 78 -11.15 0.18 11.42
C PRO A 78 -11.14 -0.16 9.93
N THR A 79 -11.17 0.86 9.06
CA THR A 79 -11.16 0.65 7.61
C THR A 79 -9.86 0.02 7.11
N VAL A 80 -8.72 0.36 7.72
CA VAL A 80 -7.41 -0.22 7.39
C VAL A 80 -7.33 -1.67 7.87
N ARG A 81 -7.81 -1.97 9.09
CA ARG A 81 -7.89 -3.34 9.59
C ARG A 81 -8.77 -4.24 8.72
N CYS A 82 -9.93 -3.74 8.30
CA CYS A 82 -10.81 -4.45 7.38
C CYS A 82 -10.10 -4.75 6.06
N ALA A 83 -9.39 -3.77 5.49
CA ALA A 83 -8.64 -3.97 4.25
C ALA A 83 -7.64 -5.13 4.38
N ALA A 84 -6.88 -5.19 5.48
CA ALA A 84 -5.89 -6.25 5.72
C ALA A 84 -6.52 -7.65 5.85
N ASN A 85 -7.72 -7.74 6.44
CA ASN A 85 -8.44 -9.00 6.60
C ASN A 85 -8.96 -9.56 5.25
N PHE A 86 -9.44 -8.69 4.35
CA PHE A 86 -9.97 -9.13 3.05
C PHE A 86 -8.90 -9.45 2.01
N THR A 87 -7.67 -9.02 2.22
CA THR A 87 -6.59 -9.16 1.23
C THR A 87 -5.85 -10.49 1.26
N CYS A 88 -5.93 -11.28 2.33
CA CYS A 88 -5.42 -12.66 2.32
C CYS A 88 -6.43 -13.55 1.59
N ARG A 89 -6.15 -13.89 0.32
CA ARG A 89 -6.97 -14.79 -0.48
C ARG A 89 -6.19 -16.04 -0.89
#